data_AF-A0A9P5NBF9-F1
#
_entry.id   AF-A0A9P5NBF9-F1
#
_cell.length_a   1.000
_cell.length_b   1.000
_cell.length_c   1.000
_cell.angle_alpha   90.00
_cell.angle_beta   90.00
_cell.angle_gamma   90.00
#
_symmetry.space_group_name_H-M   'P 1'
#
loop_
_entity.id
_entity.type
_entity.pdbx_description
1 polymer ?
#
loop_
_entity_poly.entity_id
_entity_poly.type
_entity_poly.pdbx_seq_one_letter_code
_entity_poly.pdbx_strand_id
1 'polypeptide(L)'
;MPCTNVPIHCRFCPPSISGEPRTIWKYSAIVHLLTEHAEPAKDLPGTYKLPLIPPEMLIDMFVSRLEEQRLGIEGKVTMAYREEDELPGSDDIAALMNEPSTKRGRAETLSVVEPDRKRRKE
;
A
#
# COMPACT_ATOMS: atom_id res chain seq x y z
N MET A 1 0.20 21.69 13.76
CA MET A 1 0.72 20.30 13.74
C MET A 1 1.49 20.09 12.45
N PRO A 2 2.66 19.42 12.45
CA PRO A 2 3.31 19.04 11.21
C PRO A 2 2.45 18.00 10.47
N CYS A 3 2.39 18.12 9.15
CA CYS A 3 1.74 17.16 8.26
C CYS A 3 2.46 15.81 8.35
N THR A 4 1.70 14.72 8.41
CA THR A 4 2.23 13.34 8.46
C THR A 4 2.27 12.67 7.08
N ASN A 5 1.66 13.28 6.05
CA ASN A 5 1.85 12.94 4.66
C ASN A 5 3.23 13.43 4.19
N VAL A 6 4.25 12.66 4.48
CA VAL A 6 5.64 12.96 4.13
C VAL A 6 6.05 12.24 2.84
N PRO A 7 7.04 12.75 2.10
CA PRO A 7 7.61 12.01 0.98
C PRO A 7 8.34 10.76 1.49
N ILE A 8 8.10 9.63 0.83
CA ILE A 8 8.76 8.34 1.04
C ILE A 8 9.43 7.90 -0.27
N HIS A 9 10.37 6.96 -0.21
CA HIS A 9 11.08 6.49 -1.40
C HIS A 9 10.44 5.24 -2.00
N CYS A 10 10.16 5.27 -3.29
CA CYS A 10 9.79 4.06 -4.03
C CYS A 10 11.05 3.22 -4.29
N ARG A 11 11.03 1.96 -3.85
CA ARG A 11 12.15 1.03 -4.03
C ARG A 11 12.16 0.31 -5.39
N PHE A 12 11.09 0.46 -6.17
CA PHE A 12 10.95 -0.15 -7.49
C PHE A 12 11.29 0.78 -8.64
N CYS A 13 11.15 2.09 -8.45
CA CYS A 13 11.52 3.05 -9.48
C CYS A 13 13.04 3.05 -9.70
N PRO A 14 13.50 3.19 -10.95
CA PRO A 14 14.90 3.44 -11.21
C PRO A 14 15.33 4.75 -10.55
N PRO A 15 16.59 4.84 -10.08
CA PRO A 15 17.12 6.09 -9.57
C PRO A 15 17.12 7.16 -10.67
N SER A 16 17.06 8.42 -10.25
CA SER A 16 17.22 9.56 -11.15
C SER A 16 18.62 9.61 -11.76
N ILE A 17 18.84 10.52 -12.71
CA ILE A 17 20.13 10.74 -13.36
C ILE A 17 21.24 11.05 -12.33
N SER A 18 20.91 11.68 -11.21
CA SER A 18 21.84 11.98 -10.11
C SER A 18 22.02 10.83 -9.13
N GLY A 19 21.39 9.67 -9.36
CA GLY A 19 21.44 8.51 -8.46
C GLY A 19 20.42 8.54 -7.31
N GLU A 20 19.60 9.60 -7.20
CA GLU A 20 18.65 9.74 -6.11
C GLU A 20 17.40 8.87 -6.30
N PRO A 21 16.89 8.22 -5.24
CA PRO A 21 15.68 7.40 -5.30
C PRO A 21 14.43 8.25 -5.54
N ARG A 22 13.47 7.72 -6.30
CA ARG A 22 12.22 8.42 -6.59
C ARG A 22 11.39 8.61 -5.32
N THR A 23 10.94 9.83 -5.08
CA THR A 23 10.06 10.20 -3.97
C THR A 23 8.59 10.19 -4.38
N ILE A 24 7.74 9.68 -3.49
CA ILE A 24 6.28 9.64 -3.62
C ILE A 24 5.64 10.07 -2.30
N TRP A 25 4.46 10.69 -2.35
CA TRP A 25 3.73 11.05 -1.12
C TRP A 25 3.18 9.80 -0.45
N LYS A 26 3.35 9.68 0.87
CA LYS A 26 2.88 8.55 1.69
C LYS A 26 1.46 8.10 1.34
N TYR A 27 0.49 9.03 1.33
CA TYR A 27 -0.91 8.69 1.07
C TYR A 27 -1.20 8.28 -0.37
N SER A 28 -0.30 8.61 -1.30
CA SER A 28 -0.41 8.24 -2.72
C SER A 28 0.41 7.00 -3.07
N ALA A 29 1.13 6.42 -2.12
CA ALA A 29 2.09 5.36 -2.39
C ALA A 29 1.45 4.10 -2.97
N ILE A 30 0.28 3.70 -2.46
CA ILE A 30 -0.42 2.52 -2.99
C ILE A 30 -0.92 2.75 -4.42
N VAL A 31 -1.40 3.96 -4.72
CA VAL A 31 -1.83 4.33 -6.08
C VAL A 31 -0.63 4.29 -7.02
N HIS A 32 0.50 4.86 -6.62
CA HIS A 32 1.75 4.80 -7.39
C HIS A 32 2.17 3.35 -7.69
N LEU A 33 2.12 2.46 -6.70
CA LEU A 33 2.44 1.04 -6.89
C LEU A 33 1.49 0.37 -7.89
N LEU A 34 0.19 0.64 -7.80
CA LEU A 34 -0.81 0.05 -8.68
C LEU A 34 -0.71 0.55 -10.13
N THR A 35 -0.32 1.81 -10.33
CA THR A 35 -0.27 2.40 -11.68
C THR A 35 1.06 2.19 -12.40
N GLU A 36 2.17 2.14 -11.65
CA GLU A 36 3.53 2.14 -12.23
C GLU A 36 4.24 0.79 -12.09
N HIS A 37 3.85 -0.03 -11.11
CA HIS A 37 4.56 -1.27 -10.76
C HIS A 37 3.68 -2.51 -10.79
N ALA A 38 2.38 -2.41 -11.08
CA ALA A 38 1.52 -3.57 -11.16
C ALA A 38 1.86 -4.44 -12.38
N GLU A 39 2.02 -5.73 -12.14
CA GLU A 39 2.33 -6.72 -13.18
C GLU A 39 1.08 -7.54 -13.51
N PRO A 40 0.88 -7.95 -14.78
CA PRO A 40 -0.22 -8.84 -15.12
C PRO A 40 -0.08 -10.18 -14.38
N ALA A 41 -1.16 -10.64 -13.76
CA ALA A 41 -1.23 -11.96 -13.14
C ALA A 41 -1.20 -13.02 -14.25
N LYS A 42 -0.21 -13.92 -14.20
CA LYS A 42 -0.03 -14.96 -15.23
C LYS A 42 -1.21 -15.92 -15.32
N ASP A 43 -1.90 -16.12 -14.19
CA ASP A 43 -2.93 -17.14 -14.04
C ASP A 43 -4.36 -16.59 -14.26
N LEU A 44 -4.52 -15.25 -14.33
CA LEU A 44 -5.83 -14.61 -14.43
C LEU A 44 -5.79 -13.43 -15.43
N PRO A 45 -6.41 -13.58 -16.62
CA PRO A 45 -6.44 -12.50 -17.62
C PRO A 45 -7.26 -11.31 -17.12
N GLY A 46 -6.72 -10.10 -17.28
CA GLY A 46 -7.35 -8.86 -16.80
C GLY A 46 -7.10 -8.54 -15.32
N THR A 47 -6.34 -9.39 -14.63
CA THR A 47 -5.95 -9.16 -13.23
C THR A 47 -4.51 -8.72 -13.14
N TYR A 48 -4.23 -7.78 -12.24
CA TYR A 48 -2.87 -7.29 -11.98
C TYR A 48 -2.50 -7.55 -10.53
N LYS A 49 -1.24 -7.94 -10.32
CA LYS A 49 -0.65 -8.17 -9.02
C LYS A 49 0.45 -7.16 -8.75
N LEU A 50 0.54 -6.73 -7.50
CA LEU A 50 1.68 -5.93 -7.06
C LEU A 50 2.92 -6.82 -6.89
N PRO A 51 4.13 -6.30 -7.16
CA PRO A 51 5.35 -6.97 -6.79
C PRO A 51 5.41 -7.12 -5.27
N LEU A 52 6.25 -8.03 -4.79
CA LEU A 52 6.46 -8.21 -3.36
C LEU A 52 7.02 -6.91 -2.76
N ILE A 53 6.15 -6.17 -2.06
CA ILE A 53 6.51 -4.87 -1.47
C ILE A 53 7.51 -5.10 -0.33
N PRO A 54 8.68 -4.43 -0.36
CA PRO A 54 9.65 -4.52 0.72
C PRO A 54 9.04 -4.16 2.08
N PRO A 55 9.40 -4.86 3.17
CA PRO A 55 8.87 -4.59 4.50
C PRO A 55 9.00 -3.14 4.96
N GLU A 56 10.14 -2.52 4.68
CA GLU A 56 10.42 -1.13 5.06
C GLU A 56 9.46 -0.17 4.34
N MET A 57 9.21 -0.43 3.06
CA MET A 57 8.27 0.38 2.27
C MET A 57 6.83 0.20 2.76
N LEU A 58 6.44 -1.01 3.20
CA LEU A 58 5.13 -1.22 3.81
C LEU A 58 4.97 -0.39 5.09
N ILE A 59 5.97 -0.40 5.97
CA ILE A 59 5.97 0.41 7.21
C ILE A 59 5.85 1.91 6.90
N ASP A 60 6.64 2.41 5.94
CA ASP A 60 6.65 3.82 5.54
C ASP A 60 5.29 4.28 4.98
N MET A 61 4.54 3.37 4.36
CA MET A 61 3.21 3.65 3.79
C MET A 61 2.09 3.72 4.83
N PHE A 62 2.21 3.04 5.97
CA PHE A 62 1.11 2.91 6.93
C PHE A 62 0.82 4.18 7.73
N VAL A 63 -0.46 4.52 7.82
CA VAL A 63 -0.97 5.54 8.75
C VAL A 63 -0.99 4.93 10.14
N SER A 64 -0.20 5.49 11.08
CA SER A 64 -0.16 5.02 12.47
C SER A 64 -1.41 5.43 13.25
N ARG A 65 -1.70 4.80 14.40
CA ARG A 65 -2.83 5.23 15.26
C ARG A 65 -2.68 6.66 15.76
N LEU A 66 -1.45 7.05 16.10
CA LEU A 66 -1.17 8.44 16.48
C LEU A 66 -1.47 9.40 15.33
N GLU A 67 -1.15 8.99 14.10
CA GLU A 67 -1.44 9.77 12.91
C GLU A 67 -2.95 9.88 12.64
N GLU A 68 -3.71 8.79 12.77
CA GLU A 68 -5.17 8.80 12.69
C GLU A 68 -5.78 9.86 13.63
N GLN A 69 -5.34 9.85 14.90
CA GLN A 69 -5.80 10.84 15.88
C GLN A 69 -5.47 12.27 15.48
N ARG A 70 -4.29 12.50 14.90
CA ARG A 70 -3.87 13.83 14.42
C ARG A 70 -4.66 14.30 13.20
N LEU A 71 -5.14 13.36 12.38
CA LEU A 71 -6.05 13.63 11.26
C LEU A 71 -7.51 13.83 11.72
N GLY A 72 -7.79 13.69 13.01
CA GLY A 72 -9.15 13.78 13.56
C GLY A 72 -10.01 12.54 13.27
N ILE A 73 -9.38 11.42 12.92
CA ILE A 73 -10.06 10.14 12.71
C ILE A 73 -10.35 9.51 14.07
N GLU A 74 -11.60 9.14 14.31
CA GLU A 74 -12.00 8.53 15.57
C GLU A 74 -11.44 7.09 15.68
N GLY A 75 -10.50 6.90 16.61
CA GLY A 75 -9.85 5.61 16.81
C GLY A 75 -10.81 4.46 17.14
N LYS A 76 -11.96 4.73 17.77
CA LYS A 76 -12.98 3.68 18.03
C LYS A 76 -13.54 3.09 16.74
N VAL A 77 -13.76 3.93 15.73
CA VAL A 77 -14.27 3.51 14.43
C VAL A 77 -13.22 2.67 13.71
N THR A 78 -11.95 3.12 13.69
CA THR A 78 -10.88 2.37 13.03
C THR A 78 -10.54 1.06 13.74
N MET A 79 -10.65 1.01 15.06
CA MET A 79 -10.46 -0.23 15.83
C MET A 79 -11.60 -1.23 15.59
N ALA A 80 -12.86 -0.79 15.65
CA ALA A 80 -14.00 -1.66 15.40
C ALA A 80 -13.95 -2.25 13.98
N TYR A 81 -13.63 -1.43 12.99
CA TYR A 81 -13.43 -1.87 11.61
C TYR A 81 -12.31 -2.92 11.49
N ARG A 82 -11.17 -2.71 12.16
CA ARG A 82 -10.06 -3.67 12.16
C ARG A 82 -10.43 -5.01 12.81
N GLU A 83 -11.18 -4.96 13.90
CA GLU A 83 -11.63 -6.16 14.61
C GLU A 83 -12.63 -6.96 13.76
N GLU A 84 -13.55 -6.27 13.07
CA GLU A 84 -14.54 -6.87 12.16
C GLU A 84 -13.88 -7.55 10.95
N ASP A 85 -12.87 -6.92 10.34
CA ASP A 85 -12.20 -7.41 9.13
C ASP A 85 -10.90 -8.22 9.42
N GLU A 86 -10.63 -8.56 10.69
CA GLU A 86 -9.41 -9.27 11.13
C GLU A 86 -8.10 -8.60 10.66
N LEU A 87 -8.11 -7.27 10.55
CA LEU A 87 -6.96 -6.50 10.07
C LEU A 87 -5.97 -6.24 11.22
N PRO A 88 -4.67 -6.53 11.04
CA PRO A 88 -3.66 -6.19 12.02
C PRO A 88 -3.60 -4.67 12.21
N GLY A 89 -3.32 -4.22 13.44
CA GLY A 89 -3.10 -2.80 13.70
C GLY A 89 -1.88 -2.31 12.91
N SER A 90 -1.97 -1.08 12.37
CA SER A 90 -0.88 -0.44 11.61
C SER A 90 0.46 -0.47 12.34
N ASP A 91 0.41 -0.29 13.67
CA ASP A 91 1.58 -0.24 14.54
C ASP A 91 2.10 -1.65 14.86
N ASP A 92 1.24 -2.67 14.74
CA ASP A 92 1.55 -4.07 14.98
C ASP A 92 2.26 -4.71 13.76
N ILE A 93 2.16 -4.10 12.58
CA ILE A 93 2.80 -4.59 11.34
C ILE A 93 4.33 -4.56 11.45
N ALA A 94 4.88 -3.53 12.09
CA ALA A 94 6.32 -3.48 12.36
C ALA A 94 6.79 -4.64 13.26
N ALA A 95 5.96 -5.07 14.21
CA ALA A 95 6.25 -6.22 15.07
C ALA A 95 6.11 -7.56 14.31
N LEU A 96 5.06 -7.70 13.49
CA LEU A 96 4.81 -8.91 12.68
C LEU A 96 5.88 -9.15 11.60
N MET A 97 6.58 -8.10 11.14
CA MET A 97 7.65 -8.20 10.13
C MET A 97 9.01 -8.59 10.71
N ASN A 98 9.23 -8.41 12.01
CA ASN A 98 10.45 -8.81 12.70
C ASN A 98 10.42 -10.29 13.14
N GLU A 99 9.26 -10.94 13.11
CA GLU A 99 9.13 -12.38 13.31
C GLU A 99 9.57 -13.14 12.05
N PRO A 100 10.50 -14.10 12.13
CA PRO A 100 10.92 -14.89 10.97
C PRO A 100 9.69 -15.63 10.42
N SER A 101 9.37 -15.32 9.16
CA SER A 101 8.21 -15.80 8.41
C SER A 101 7.99 -17.31 8.54
N THR A 102 7.20 -17.72 9.52
CA THR A 102 6.70 -19.10 9.61
C THR A 102 5.55 -19.21 8.63
N LYS A 103 5.88 -19.50 7.37
CA LYS A 103 5.05 -20.13 6.32
C LYS A 103 3.53 -19.92 6.41
N ARG A 104 3.05 -18.69 6.53
CA ARG A 104 1.68 -18.37 6.11
C ARG A 104 1.80 -17.82 4.71
N GLY A 105 1.31 -18.57 3.73
CA GLY A 105 1.21 -18.08 2.35
C GLY A 105 0.39 -16.80 2.39
N ARG A 106 1.06 -15.65 2.28
CA ARG A 106 0.42 -14.35 2.22
C ARG A 106 -0.42 -14.34 0.95
N ALA A 107 -1.72 -14.08 1.08
CA ALA A 107 -2.60 -13.93 -0.08
C ALA A 107 -2.05 -12.85 -1.01
N GLU A 108 -1.94 -13.17 -2.30
CA GLU A 108 -1.52 -12.19 -3.31
C GLU A 108 -2.57 -11.07 -3.39
N THR A 109 -2.15 -9.82 -3.29
CA THR A 109 -3.02 -8.65 -3.49
C THR A 109 -3.36 -8.55 -4.97
N LEU A 110 -4.53 -9.08 -5.33
CA LEU A 110 -5.10 -8.99 -6.68
C LEU A 110 -5.90 -7.69 -6.81
N SER A 111 -5.64 -6.93 -7.86
CA SER A 111 -6.46 -5.78 -8.26
C SER A 111 -7.22 -6.11 -9.55
N VAL A 112 -8.52 -5.84 -9.54
CA VAL A 112 -9.40 -5.99 -10.71
C VAL A 112 -9.59 -4.61 -11.34
N VAL A 113 -9.17 -4.44 -12.59
CA VAL A 113 -9.44 -3.22 -13.35
C VAL A 113 -10.70 -3.48 -14.17
N GLU A 114 -11.81 -2.81 -13.84
CA GLU A 114 -13.01 -2.89 -14.68
C GLU A 114 -12.74 -2.29 -16.06
N PRO A 115 -13.19 -2.92 -17.16
CA PRO A 115 -12.95 -2.39 -18.50
C PRO A 115 -13.71 -1.08 -18.73
N ASP A 116 -12.97 -0.09 -19.23
CA ASP A 116 -13.47 1.24 -19.60
C ASP A 116 -14.58 1.10 -20.65
N ARG A 117 -15.83 1.38 -20.25
CA ARG A 117 -17.00 1.37 -21.15
C ARG A 117 -16.89 2.57 -22.08
N LYS A 118 -16.23 2.40 -23.23
CA LYS A 118 -16.32 3.32 -24.37
C LYS A 118 -17.79 3.56 -24.74
N ARG A 119 -18.32 4.72 -24.35
CA ARG A 119 -19.61 5.22 -24.87
C ARG A 119 -19.50 5.40 -26.38
N ARG A 120 -20.20 4.54 -27.11
CA ARG A 120 -20.43 4.70 -28.55
C ARG A 120 -21.30 5.95 -28.73
N LYS A 121 -20.77 7.00 -29.37
CA LYS A 121 -21.58 8.13 -29.83
C LYS A 121 -22.46 7.65 -30.99
N GLU A 122 -23.76 7.90 -30.87
CA GLU A 122 -24.71 7.93 -31.99
C GLU A 122 -24.40 9.09 -32.95
#